data_AF-A0A4Y3INJ4-F1
#
_entry.id   AF-A0A4Y3INJ4-F1
#
_cell.length_a   1.000
_cell.length_b   1.000
_cell.length_c   1.000
_cell.angle_alpha   90.00
_cell.angle_beta   90.00
_cell.angle_gamma   90.00
#
_symmetry.space_group_name_H-M   'P 1'
#
loop_
_entity.id
_entity.type
_entity.pdbx_description
1 polymer ?
#
loop_
_entity_poly.entity_id
_entity_poly.type
_entity_poly.pdbx_seq_one_letter_code
_entity_poly.pdbx_strand_id
1 'polypeptide(L)' 'MFSFIRQFIIDQTGATAIEYGMIGMAIATVLALIMGNNDIGFMSTLSSLYELIIISF' A
#
# COMPACT_ATOMS: atom_id res chain seq x y z
N MET A 1 14.16 -3.50 23.45
CA MET A 1 13.16 -3.83 22.41
C MET A 1 11.73 -3.55 22.84
N PHE A 2 11.27 -4.02 24.01
CA PHE A 2 9.89 -3.78 24.50
C PHE A 2 9.50 -2.31 24.67
N SER A 3 10.45 -1.43 24.98
CA SER A 3 10.20 0.02 25.15
C SER A 3 9.77 0.72 23.87
N PHE A 4 10.26 0.28 22.70
CA PHE A 4 9.93 0.90 21.41
C PHE A 4 8.49 0.59 21.01
N ILE A 5 8.07 -0.67 21.18
CA ILE A 5 6.69 -1.11 20.95
C ILE A 5 5.75 -0.39 21.92
N ARG A 6 6.15 -0.22 23.17
CA ARG A 6 5.36 0.48 24.18
C ARG A 6 5.24 1.98 23.88
N GLN A 7 6.30 2.64 23.41
CA GLN A 7 6.21 4.02 22.94
C GLN A 7 5.33 4.13 21.70
N PHE A 8 5.45 3.23 20.73
CA PHE A 8 4.61 3.22 19.52
C PHE A 8 3.10 3.05 19.83
N ILE A 9 2.76 2.23 20.84
CA ILE A 9 1.39 2.06 21.31
C ILE A 9 0.89 3.28 22.09
N ILE A 10 1.79 3.98 22.79
CA ILE A 10 1.48 5.12 23.67
C ILE A 10 1.64 6.46 22.95
N ASP A 11 2.13 6.48 21.71
CA ASP A 11 2.36 7.69 20.93
C ASP A 11 1.03 8.31 20.47
N GLN A 12 0.32 8.88 21.45
CA GLN A 12 -0.80 9.77 21.28
C GLN A 12 -0.28 11.16 20.88
N THR A 13 0.60 11.22 19.87
CA THR A 13 0.62 12.43 19.04
C THR A 13 -0.84 12.64 18.66
N GLY A 14 -1.42 13.79 19.03
CA GLY A 14 -2.87 14.02 19.07
C GLY A 14 -3.58 13.99 17.72
N ALA A 15 -3.10 13.20 16.76
CA ALA A 15 -3.77 12.87 15.53
C ALA A 15 -5.07 12.14 15.87
N THR A 16 -6.16 12.84 15.60
CA THR A 16 -7.50 12.31 15.81
C THR A 16 -7.73 11.07 14.96
N ALA A 17 -8.64 10.18 15.38
CA ALA A 17 -9.02 9.01 14.56
C ALA A 17 -9.46 9.40 13.13
N ILE A 18 -9.94 10.64 12.96
CA ILE A 18 -10.27 11.25 11.67
C ILE A 18 -9.04 11.44 10.80
N GLU A 19 -7.93 11.96 11.36
CA GLU A 19 -6.69 12.18 10.61
C GLU A 19 -6.07 10.87 10.14
N TYR A 20 -6.03 9.85 10.99
CA TYR A 20 -5.61 8.50 10.57
C TYR A 20 -6.55 7.91 9.52
N GLY A 21 -7.86 8.18 9.62
CA GLY A 21 -8.84 7.83 8.58
C GLY A 21 -8.54 8.50 7.24
N MET A 22 -8.17 9.79 7.24
CA MET A 22 -7.81 10.52 6.03
C MET A 22 -6.47 10.06 5.44
N ILE A 23 -5.47 9.73 6.27
CA ILE A 23 -4.20 9.16 5.81
C ILE A 23 -4.45 7.79 5.18
N GLY A 24 -5.26 6.94 5.82
CA GLY A 24 -5.65 5.63 5.28
C GLY A 24 -6.38 5.77 3.94
N MET A 25 -7.30 6.73 3.83
CA MET A 25 -7.99 7.05 2.58
C MET A 25 -7.00 7.49 1.49
N ALA A 26 -6.07 8.38 1.81
CA ALA A 26 -5.07 8.88 0.85
C ALA A 26 -4.16 7.76 0.33
N ILE A 27 -3.74 6.85 1.20
CA ILE A 27 -2.94 5.68 0.81
C ILE A 27 -3.79 4.76 -0.08
N ALA A 28 -5.03 4.49 0.29
CA ALA A 28 -5.93 3.61 -0.47
C ALA A 28 -6.23 4.16 -1.88
N THR A 29 -6.45 5.46 -2.02
CA THR A 29 -6.71 6.09 -3.34
C THR A 29 -5.48 6.05 -4.24
N VAL A 30 -4.29 6.33 -3.70
CA VAL A 30 -3.03 6.23 -4.45
C VAL A 30 -2.78 4.80 -4.90
N LEU A 31 -2.97 3.81 -4.00
CA LEU A 31 -2.82 2.41 -4.36
C LEU A 31 -3.85 1.98 -5.41
N ALA A 32 -5.09 2.43 -5.31
CA ALA A 32 -6.12 2.15 -6.32
C ALA A 32 -5.77 2.75 -7.68
N LEU A 33 -5.13 3.92 -7.75
CA LEU A 33 -4.68 4.49 -9.02
C LEU A 33 -3.50 3.70 -9.63
N ILE A 34 -2.55 3.27 -8.79
CA ILE A 34 -1.37 2.54 -9.26
C ILE A 34 -1.72 1.10 -9.66
N MET A 35 -2.58 0.44 -8.85
CA MET A 35 -2.89 -0.99 -8.98
C MET A 35 -4.24 -1.25 -9.67
N GLY A 36 -5.10 -0.26 -9.85
CA GLY A 36 -6.44 -0.45 -10.43
C GLY A 36 -6.47 -0.47 -11.96
N ASN A 37 -5.35 -0.16 -12.61
CA ASN A 37 -5.26 -0.16 -14.07
C ASN A 37 -4.58 -1.45 -14.55
N ASN A 38 -5.33 -2.29 -15.26
CA ASN A 38 -4.82 -3.55 -15.81
C ASN A 38 -4.20 -3.38 -17.20
N ASP A 39 -4.50 -2.28 -17.89
CA ASP A 39 -4.05 -2.05 -19.26
C ASP A 39 -2.67 -1.39 -19.30
N ILE A 40 -2.34 -0.53 -18.33
CA ILE A 40 -1.06 0.18 -18.23
C ILE A 40 -0.56 0.26 -16.77
N GLY A 41 0.77 0.40 -16.60
CA GLY A 41 1.38 0.62 -15.28
C GLY A 41 1.78 -0.67 -14.56
N PHE A 42 1.63 -0.69 -13.22
CA PHE A 42 2.17 -1.75 -12.37
C PHE A 42 1.55 -3.12 -12.66
N MET A 43 0.21 -3.23 -12.68
CA MET A 43 -0.46 -4.53 -12.88
C MET A 43 -0.25 -5.08 -14.29
N SER A 44 -0.27 -4.22 -15.32
CA SER A 44 0.06 -4.58 -16.70
C SER A 44 1.48 -5.18 -16.80
N THR A 45 2.47 -4.48 -16.24
CA THR A 45 3.86 -4.96 -16.21
C THR A 45 3.99 -6.28 -15.44
N LEU A 46 3.32 -6.40 -14.29
CA LEU A 46 3.31 -7.63 -13.47
C LEU A 46 2.71 -8.81 -14.24
N SER A 47 1.59 -8.59 -14.94
CA SER A 47 0.92 -9.60 -15.76
C SER A 47 1.82 -10.05 -16.91
N SER A 48 2.42 -9.10 -17.63
CA SER A 48 3.35 -9.42 -18.73
C SER A 48 4.56 -10.22 -18.25
N LEU A 49 5.12 -9.89 -17.08
CA LEU A 49 6.22 -10.68 -16.49
C LEU A 49 5.78 -12.12 -16.20
N TYR A 50 4.57 -12.31 -15.68
CA TYR A 50 4.04 -13.63 -15.35
C TYR A 50 3.80 -14.47 -16.61
N GLU A 51 3.24 -13.87 -17.66
CA GLU A 51 3.10 -14.51 -18.97
C GLU A 51 4.46 -14.90 -19.55
N LEU A 52 5.45 -14.02 -19.47
CA LEU A 52 6.79 -14.28 -20.00
C LEU A 52 7.47 -15.47 -19.31
N ILE A 53 7.26 -15.64 -18.01
CA ILE A 53 7.72 -16.83 -17.25
C ILE A 53 7.03 -18.09 -17.76
N ILE A 54 5.72 -18.05 -17.97
CA ILE A 54 4.93 -19.20 -18.46
C ILE A 54 5.39 -19.62 -19.86
N ILE A 55 5.67 -18.67 -20.75
CA ILE A 55 6.06 -18.96 -22.14
C ILE A 55 7.55 -19.39 -22.23
N SER A 56 8.38 -19.05 -21.24
CA SER A 56 9.80 -19.46 -21.20
C SER A 56 10.03 -20.89 -20.71
N PHE A 57 8.98 -21.59 -20.28
CA PHE A 57 9.03 -22.98 -19.81
C PHE A 57 8.43 -23.92 -20.87
#